data_AF-A0A812UZL2-F1
#
_entry.id   AF-A0A812UZL2-F1
#
_cell.length_a   1.000
_cell.length_b   1.000
_cell.length_c   1.000
_cell.angle_alpha   90.00
_cell.angle_beta   90.00
_cell.angle_gamma   90.00
#
_symmetry.space_group_name_H-M   'P 1'
#
loop_
_entity.id
_entity.type
_entity.pdbx_description
1 polymer ?
#
loop_
_entity_poly.entity_id
_entity_poly.type
_entity_poly.pdbx_seq_one_letter_code
_entity_poly.pdbx_strand_id
1 'polypeptide(L)'
;MGIYYFDFYCYGQRHRLHDNRLSLMDIMEYTAVKWEGSTGSPKESREKAPREPMEELEESGESMEDFGEEEEPDMDEEDIGELEDMPEAEGPSGKMSNHPLYEDCIRHAEEVETSVGLYDNVEVGEEGRKSLAAALKAKAVTLTKKDSPTFESAFASKLEEIHSSKGGFGASDACDFLLEHHEEL
;
A
#
# COMPACT_ATOMS: atom_id res chain seq x y z
N MET A 1 -6.82 25.81 -45.47
CA MET A 1 -7.90 25.54 -44.50
C MET A 1 -8.00 24.03 -44.35
N GLY A 2 -7.46 23.49 -43.25
CA GLY A 2 -7.51 22.06 -42.94
C GLY A 2 -7.77 21.92 -41.44
N ILE A 3 -8.83 21.20 -41.10
CA ILE A 3 -9.35 20.99 -39.75
C ILE A 3 -8.63 19.75 -39.20
N TYR A 4 -7.87 19.89 -38.13
CA TYR A 4 -7.23 18.74 -37.46
C TYR A 4 -8.19 18.18 -36.40
N TYR A 5 -8.65 16.96 -36.62
CA TYR A 5 -9.27 16.10 -35.62
C TYR A 5 -8.18 15.60 -34.65
N PHE A 6 -8.38 15.81 -33.35
CA PHE A 6 -7.59 15.18 -32.30
C PHE A 6 -8.47 14.10 -31.64
N ASP A 7 -8.26 12.84 -32.04
CA ASP A 7 -8.84 11.68 -31.38
C ASP A 7 -8.12 11.44 -30.03
N PHE A 8 -8.81 11.74 -28.93
CA PHE A 8 -8.44 11.30 -27.59
C PHE A 8 -8.83 9.82 -27.44
N TYR A 9 -7.84 8.92 -27.52
CA TYR A 9 -8.00 7.55 -27.06
C TYR A 9 -7.93 7.51 -25.52
N CYS A 10 -9.09 7.64 -24.86
CA CYS A 10 -9.28 7.10 -23.52
C CYS A 10 -9.62 5.61 -23.64
N TYR A 11 -8.65 4.74 -23.41
CA TYR A 11 -8.91 3.31 -23.25
C TYR A 11 -9.52 3.09 -21.85
N GLY A 12 -10.83 2.86 -21.82
CA GLY A 12 -11.53 2.42 -20.64
C GLY A 12 -11.46 0.90 -20.49
N GLN A 13 -11.46 0.43 -19.24
CA GLN A 13 -12.04 -0.87 -18.91
C GLN A 13 -12.87 -0.75 -17.63
N ARG A 14 -14.16 -0.50 -17.84
CA ARG A 14 -15.25 -0.84 -16.93
C ARG A 14 -16.08 -1.93 -17.60
N HIS A 15 -16.34 -3.04 -16.93
CA HIS A 15 -17.54 -3.85 -17.13
C HIS A 15 -18.01 -4.27 -15.73
N ARG A 16 -19.08 -3.64 -15.22
CA ARG A 16 -20.49 -4.14 -15.14
C ARG A 16 -20.65 -5.18 -14.03
N LEU A 17 -21.69 -5.25 -13.22
CA LEU A 17 -22.94 -4.50 -12.97
C LEU A 17 -23.56 -5.32 -11.83
N HIS A 18 -24.10 -4.70 -10.79
CA HIS A 18 -25.39 -5.14 -10.25
C HIS A 18 -26.06 -3.96 -9.55
N ASP A 19 -27.20 -3.59 -10.13
CA ASP A 19 -28.16 -2.61 -9.69
C ASP A 19 -28.46 -2.67 -8.19
N ASN A 20 -28.34 -1.53 -7.51
CA ASN A 20 -29.41 -1.13 -6.61
C ASN A 20 -29.56 0.39 -6.57
N ARG A 21 -30.82 0.78 -6.68
CA ARG A 21 -31.33 2.05 -7.18
C ARG A 21 -31.62 2.96 -5.99
N LEU A 22 -30.73 3.90 -5.66
CA LEU A 22 -31.05 5.03 -4.78
C LEU A 22 -30.39 6.32 -5.31
N SER A 23 -31.25 7.34 -5.40
CA SER A 23 -31.10 8.68 -5.98
C SER A 23 -29.85 9.44 -5.53
N LEU A 24 -29.01 9.85 -6.48
CA LEU A 24 -27.73 10.56 -6.27
C LEU A 24 -27.73 11.90 -7.03
N MET A 25 -28.78 12.69 -6.87
CA MET A 25 -28.94 14.00 -7.52
C MET A 25 -28.63 15.21 -6.63
N ASP A 26 -27.95 15.06 -5.49
CA ASP A 26 -27.81 16.18 -4.52
C ASP A 26 -26.40 16.52 -3.99
N ILE A 27 -25.28 16.03 -4.58
CA ILE A 27 -23.94 16.49 -4.11
C ILE A 27 -22.94 16.66 -5.26
N MET A 28 -23.28 17.48 -6.26
CA MET A 28 -22.31 18.05 -7.21
C MET A 28 -22.43 19.58 -7.25
N GLU A 29 -22.34 20.21 -6.09
CA GLU A 29 -22.00 21.63 -5.98
C GLU A 29 -20.84 21.81 -4.99
N TYR A 30 -19.95 22.76 -5.32
CA TYR A 30 -18.72 23.15 -4.61
C TYR A 30 -17.52 22.20 -4.84
N THR A 31 -16.50 22.54 -5.64
CA THR A 31 -15.71 23.78 -5.57
C THR A 31 -15.06 24.11 -6.93
N ALA A 32 -15.42 25.26 -7.49
CA ALA A 32 -14.69 25.90 -8.57
C ALA A 32 -13.43 26.57 -7.99
N VAL A 33 -12.27 25.90 -8.04
CA VAL A 33 -10.98 26.57 -7.86
C VAL A 33 -10.63 27.30 -9.14
N LYS A 34 -10.72 28.61 -9.06
CA LYS A 34 -10.36 29.61 -10.06
C LYS A 34 -8.83 29.63 -10.21
N TRP A 35 -8.29 28.93 -11.21
CA TRP A 35 -6.89 29.06 -11.63
C TRP A 35 -6.75 30.23 -12.60
N GLU A 36 -6.37 31.40 -12.08
CA GLU A 36 -5.94 32.53 -12.89
C GLU A 36 -4.43 32.46 -13.14
N GLY A 37 -4.06 32.20 -14.40
CA GLY A 37 -2.94 32.86 -15.08
C GLY A 37 -1.51 32.55 -14.63
N SER A 38 -0.81 31.71 -15.39
CA SER A 38 0.58 32.00 -15.75
C SER A 38 0.92 31.37 -17.11
N THR A 39 0.78 32.17 -18.15
CA THR A 39 1.17 31.84 -19.53
C THR A 39 2.68 32.02 -19.67
N GLY A 40 3.43 30.95 -19.40
CA GLY A 40 4.83 30.82 -19.78
C GLY A 40 4.96 29.95 -21.04
N SER A 41 5.14 30.60 -22.20
CA SER A 41 5.31 29.93 -23.49
C SER A 41 6.56 29.02 -23.56
N PRO A 42 6.52 27.94 -24.35
CA PRO A 42 7.55 26.91 -24.44
C PRO A 42 8.72 27.35 -25.32
N LYS A 43 9.96 27.05 -24.89
CA LYS A 43 11.12 27.04 -25.78
C LYS A 43 11.45 25.60 -26.15
N GLU A 44 11.06 25.32 -27.38
CA GLU A 44 11.60 24.34 -28.31
C GLU A 44 13.14 24.27 -28.25
N SER A 45 13.66 23.11 -27.86
CA SER A 45 14.98 22.63 -28.27
C SER A 45 14.98 21.11 -28.24
N ARG A 46 14.55 20.55 -29.37
CA ARG A 46 15.09 19.38 -30.05
C ARG A 46 16.43 18.90 -29.49
N GLU A 47 16.43 17.75 -28.83
CA GLU A 47 17.54 16.82 -28.96
C GLU A 47 17.03 15.38 -28.99
N LYS A 48 17.63 14.63 -29.90
CA LYS A 48 17.20 13.36 -30.47
C LYS A 48 18.09 12.30 -29.82
N ALA A 49 17.52 11.43 -28.99
CA ALA A 49 18.25 10.28 -28.46
C ALA A 49 17.71 8.97 -29.09
N PRO A 50 18.61 8.05 -29.48
CA PRO A 50 18.31 6.87 -30.28
C PRO A 50 17.46 5.84 -29.53
N ARG A 51 16.52 5.23 -30.25
CA ARG A 51 15.83 4.00 -29.82
C ARG A 51 16.84 2.86 -29.91
N GLU A 52 17.25 2.35 -28.76
CA GLU A 52 17.98 1.09 -28.72
C GLU A 52 17.02 -0.09 -28.98
N PRO A 53 17.49 -1.12 -29.70
CA PRO A 53 16.68 -2.28 -30.07
C PRO A 53 16.35 -3.12 -28.83
N MET A 54 15.08 -3.54 -28.75
CA MET A 54 14.64 -4.61 -27.85
C MET A 54 15.38 -5.90 -28.23
N GLU A 55 16.31 -6.33 -27.39
CA GLU A 55 16.82 -7.70 -27.44
C GLU A 55 15.78 -8.63 -26.82
N GLU A 56 15.36 -9.60 -27.63
CA GLU A 56 14.79 -10.87 -27.21
C GLU A 56 15.66 -11.47 -26.10
N LEU A 57 15.14 -11.55 -24.87
CA LEU A 57 15.72 -12.47 -23.89
C LEU A 57 14.97 -13.79 -23.98
N GLU A 58 15.68 -14.75 -24.56
CA GLU A 58 15.29 -16.13 -24.74
C GLU A 58 14.98 -16.81 -23.39
N GLU A 59 13.94 -17.62 -23.46
CA GLU A 59 13.71 -18.88 -22.76
C GLU A 59 14.96 -19.50 -22.11
N SER A 60 14.94 -19.67 -20.78
CA SER A 60 15.68 -20.75 -20.13
C SER A 60 14.77 -21.40 -19.10
N GLY A 61 14.22 -22.54 -19.51
CA GLY A 61 13.63 -23.51 -18.61
C GLY A 61 14.72 -24.44 -18.11
N GLU A 62 14.98 -24.41 -16.81
CA GLU A 62 15.75 -25.38 -16.03
C GLU A 62 15.25 -25.23 -14.58
N SER A 63 15.04 -26.22 -13.74
CA SER A 63 15.05 -27.68 -13.83
C SER A 63 14.39 -28.12 -12.51
N MET A 64 13.45 -29.05 -12.59
CA MET A 64 12.79 -29.67 -11.44
C MET A 64 13.75 -30.74 -10.90
N GLU A 65 14.51 -30.42 -9.85
CA GLU A 65 15.21 -31.39 -9.00
C GLU A 65 14.36 -31.48 -7.73
N ASP A 66 13.52 -32.49 -7.51
CA ASP A 66 13.83 -33.91 -7.27
C ASP A 66 14.77 -34.12 -6.07
N PHE A 67 14.35 -35.04 -5.21
CA PHE A 67 15.10 -35.69 -4.13
C PHE A 67 15.26 -35.00 -2.77
N GLY A 68 14.58 -35.58 -1.79
CA GLY A 68 14.87 -35.47 -0.37
C GLY A 68 13.90 -36.33 0.43
N GLU A 69 14.24 -37.61 0.56
CA GLU A 69 13.49 -38.68 1.23
C GLU A 69 12.83 -38.29 2.56
N GLU A 70 11.62 -38.81 2.73
CA GLU A 70 10.93 -39.00 4.00
C GLU A 70 11.76 -39.92 4.90
N GLU A 71 12.62 -39.34 5.75
CA GLU A 71 13.00 -40.00 7.01
C GLU A 71 11.97 -39.60 8.06
N GLU A 72 11.05 -40.52 8.35
CA GLU A 72 10.25 -40.54 9.57
C GLU A 72 11.22 -40.63 10.77
N PRO A 73 11.32 -39.60 11.65
CA PRO A 73 12.01 -39.78 12.91
C PRO A 73 11.15 -40.71 13.79
N ASP A 74 11.68 -41.90 14.07
CA ASP A 74 11.24 -42.79 15.15
C ASP A 74 11.43 -42.01 16.47
N MET A 75 10.39 -41.24 16.86
CA MET A 75 10.38 -40.52 18.12
C MET A 75 10.09 -41.53 19.24
N ASP A 76 11.14 -41.94 19.93
CA ASP A 76 11.07 -42.64 21.21
C ASP A 76 10.04 -41.95 22.14
N GLU A 77 8.96 -42.66 22.46
CA GLU A 77 7.90 -42.26 23.41
C GLU A 77 8.38 -42.31 24.88
N GLU A 78 9.53 -41.73 25.21
CA GLU A 78 9.91 -41.56 26.62
C GLU A 78 10.31 -40.11 26.91
N ASP A 79 9.53 -39.51 27.81
CA ASP A 79 9.77 -38.24 28.51
C ASP A 79 9.10 -36.98 27.92
N ILE A 80 7.76 -37.00 27.86
CA ILE A 80 6.94 -35.78 27.92
C ILE A 80 6.99 -35.17 29.34
N GLY A 81 8.18 -34.75 29.74
CA GLY A 81 8.40 -33.92 30.92
C GLY A 81 7.82 -32.53 30.69
N GLU A 82 6.76 -32.22 31.42
CA GLU A 82 6.43 -30.88 31.94
C GLU A 82 6.60 -29.73 30.93
N LEU A 83 5.68 -29.65 29.98
CA LEU A 83 5.49 -28.52 29.06
C LEU A 83 4.79 -27.34 29.78
N GLU A 84 5.21 -27.06 31.02
CA GLU A 84 4.81 -25.85 31.75
C GLU A 84 5.82 -24.76 31.41
N ASP A 85 5.34 -23.59 30.97
CA ASP A 85 6.14 -22.42 30.58
C ASP A 85 6.76 -22.44 29.16
N MET A 86 5.94 -22.72 28.14
CA MET A 86 6.13 -21.94 26.89
C MET A 86 5.76 -20.49 27.23
N PRO A 87 6.70 -19.52 27.15
CA PRO A 87 6.36 -18.13 27.34
C PRO A 87 5.26 -17.80 26.32
N GLU A 88 4.13 -17.35 26.84
CA GLU A 88 3.00 -16.82 26.09
C GLU A 88 3.57 -15.99 24.94
N ALA A 89 3.52 -16.54 23.73
CA ALA A 89 4.14 -15.94 22.57
C ALA A 89 3.61 -14.51 22.51
N GLU A 90 4.46 -13.52 22.78
CA GLU A 90 4.03 -12.13 22.86
C GLU A 90 3.38 -11.81 21.52
N GLY A 91 2.05 -11.78 21.53
CA GLY A 91 1.26 -11.42 20.38
C GLY A 91 1.66 -10.04 19.90
N PRO A 92 1.25 -9.64 18.69
CA PRO A 92 1.59 -8.32 18.15
C PRO A 92 1.22 -7.22 19.17
N SER A 93 2.25 -6.61 19.75
CA SER A 93 2.15 -5.74 20.95
C SER A 93 1.78 -4.31 20.55
N GLY A 94 0.59 -4.15 19.97
CA GLY A 94 0.01 -2.83 19.69
C GLY A 94 -0.92 -2.35 20.81
N LYS A 95 -1.03 -1.03 20.94
CA LYS A 95 -1.98 -0.37 21.85
C LYS A 95 -3.43 -0.73 21.52
N MET A 96 -3.72 -0.98 20.24
CA MET A 96 -5.03 -1.38 19.73
C MET A 96 -5.16 -2.89 19.50
N SER A 97 -4.30 -3.71 20.10
CA SER A 97 -4.33 -5.18 19.97
C SER A 97 -5.68 -5.83 20.29
N ASN A 98 -6.49 -5.21 21.15
CA ASN A 98 -7.84 -5.68 21.49
C ASN A 98 -8.92 -5.25 20.48
N HIS A 99 -8.57 -4.46 19.47
CA HIS A 99 -9.53 -3.94 18.51
C HIS A 99 -9.96 -5.06 17.52
N PRO A 100 -11.25 -5.23 17.21
CA PRO A 100 -11.73 -6.34 16.37
C PRO A 100 -11.17 -6.33 14.95
N LEU A 101 -10.70 -5.17 14.46
CA LEU A 101 -10.08 -5.03 13.14
C LEU A 101 -8.54 -5.04 13.19
N TYR A 102 -7.94 -5.27 14.35
CA TYR A 102 -6.48 -5.14 14.53
C TYR A 102 -5.70 -6.15 13.68
N GLU A 103 -6.06 -7.43 13.76
CA GLU A 103 -5.39 -8.48 12.98
C GLU A 103 -5.52 -8.26 11.46
N ASP A 104 -6.72 -7.91 11.00
CA ASP A 104 -6.95 -7.59 9.59
C ASP A 104 -6.18 -6.35 9.17
N CYS A 105 -6.07 -5.35 10.04
CA CYS A 105 -5.25 -4.18 9.78
C CYS A 105 -3.78 -4.57 9.60
N ILE A 106 -3.20 -5.35 10.52
CA ILE A 106 -1.79 -5.74 10.44
C ILE A 106 -1.50 -6.40 9.11
N ARG A 107 -2.32 -7.37 8.71
CA ARG A 107 -2.15 -8.06 7.43
C ARG A 107 -2.13 -7.07 6.25
N HIS A 108 -3.02 -6.07 6.27
CA HIS A 108 -3.05 -5.07 5.20
C HIS A 108 -1.88 -4.07 5.27
N ALA A 109 -1.38 -3.76 6.45
CA ALA A 109 -0.19 -2.93 6.60
C ALA A 109 1.06 -3.68 6.10
N GLU A 110 1.22 -4.96 6.41
CA GLU A 110 2.29 -5.82 5.89
C GLU A 110 2.24 -5.96 4.35
N GLU A 111 1.03 -6.07 3.77
CA GLU A 111 0.84 -6.04 2.32
C GLU A 111 1.34 -4.72 1.70
N VAL A 112 1.13 -3.60 2.39
CA VAL A 112 1.62 -2.28 1.95
C VAL A 112 3.15 -2.22 2.04
N GLU A 113 3.75 -2.75 3.11
CA GLU A 113 5.22 -2.82 3.23
C GLU A 113 5.84 -3.67 2.12
N THR A 114 5.20 -4.79 1.80
CA THR A 114 5.66 -5.70 0.74
C THR A 114 5.54 -5.07 -0.66
N SER A 115 4.50 -4.26 -0.89
CA SER A 115 4.21 -3.70 -2.21
C SER A 115 4.88 -2.37 -2.50
N VAL A 116 5.05 -1.51 -1.49
CA VAL A 116 5.61 -0.16 -1.65
C VAL A 116 7.00 -0.05 -1.03
N GLY A 117 7.22 -0.69 0.12
CA GLY A 117 8.47 -0.65 0.88
C GLY A 117 8.23 -0.56 2.38
N LEU A 118 9.24 -0.90 3.18
CA LEU A 118 9.14 -0.88 4.65
C LEU A 118 8.84 0.53 5.18
N TYR A 119 8.02 0.62 6.23
CA TYR A 119 7.65 1.93 6.80
C TYR A 119 8.82 2.67 7.45
N ASP A 120 9.76 1.94 8.04
CA ASP A 120 10.94 2.48 8.70
C ASP A 120 12.12 2.75 7.74
N ASN A 121 12.00 2.37 6.47
CA ASN A 121 13.06 2.57 5.50
C ASN A 121 13.20 4.06 5.13
N VAL A 122 14.28 4.67 5.62
CA VAL A 122 14.62 6.08 5.37
C VAL A 122 14.88 6.36 3.88
N GLU A 123 15.24 5.34 3.10
CA GLU A 123 15.59 5.47 1.68
C GLU A 123 14.37 5.68 0.76
N VAL A 124 13.14 5.45 1.25
CA VAL A 124 11.91 5.65 0.43
C VAL A 124 11.65 7.12 0.07
N GLY A 125 12.26 8.05 0.80
CA GLY A 125 12.13 9.49 0.55
C GLY A 125 10.70 10.05 0.74
N GLU A 126 10.48 11.31 0.36
CA GLU A 126 9.18 11.98 0.54
C GLU A 126 8.06 11.37 -0.32
N GLU A 127 8.38 11.03 -1.57
CA GLU A 127 7.41 10.43 -2.50
C GLU A 127 7.01 9.02 -2.06
N GLY A 128 7.96 8.22 -1.55
CA GLY A 128 7.69 6.92 -0.97
C GLY A 128 6.81 7.01 0.28
N ARG A 129 7.08 7.97 1.19
CA ARG A 129 6.22 8.22 2.36
C ARG A 129 4.77 8.55 1.97
N LYS A 130 4.58 9.40 0.94
CA LYS A 130 3.23 9.72 0.43
C LYS A 130 2.57 8.50 -0.18
N SER A 131 3.31 7.68 -0.92
CA SER A 131 2.81 6.44 -1.52
C SER A 131 2.40 5.42 -0.46
N LEU A 132 3.19 5.26 0.60
CA LEU A 132 2.86 4.43 1.76
C LEU A 132 1.59 4.91 2.46
N ALA A 133 1.47 6.22 2.70
CA ALA A 133 0.29 6.81 3.33
C ALA A 133 -0.98 6.61 2.48
N ALA A 134 -0.89 6.82 1.16
CA ALA A 134 -2.01 6.62 0.24
C ALA A 134 -2.41 5.14 0.13
N ALA A 135 -1.44 4.23 0.05
CA ALA A 135 -1.69 2.80 -0.01
C ALA A 135 -2.34 2.28 1.27
N LEU A 136 -1.82 2.69 2.43
CA LEU A 136 -2.38 2.32 3.73
C LEU A 136 -3.79 2.88 3.92
N LYS A 137 -4.04 4.13 3.51
CA LYS A 137 -5.39 4.71 3.53
C LYS A 137 -6.38 3.94 2.66
N ALA A 138 -5.98 3.53 1.45
CA ALA A 138 -6.85 2.75 0.57
C ALA A 138 -7.28 1.43 1.23
N LYS A 139 -6.37 0.79 1.96
CA LYS A 139 -6.68 -0.39 2.78
C LYS A 139 -7.56 -0.04 3.99
N ALA A 140 -7.27 1.08 4.68
CA ALA A 140 -8.06 1.59 5.80
C ALA A 140 -9.54 1.82 5.45
N VAL A 141 -9.80 2.42 4.28
CA VAL A 141 -11.17 2.67 3.78
C VAL A 141 -11.89 1.35 3.52
N THR A 142 -11.16 0.31 3.08
CA THR A 142 -11.73 -1.02 2.86
C THR A 142 -12.13 -1.69 4.19
N LEU A 143 -11.31 -1.54 5.23
CA LEU A 143 -11.53 -2.11 6.56
C LEU A 143 -12.60 -1.38 7.37
N THR A 144 -12.41 -0.07 7.54
CA THR A 144 -13.22 0.76 8.44
C THR A 144 -14.47 1.33 7.76
N LYS A 145 -14.51 1.32 6.41
CA LYS A 145 -15.52 2.00 5.59
C LYS A 145 -15.61 3.50 5.84
N LYS A 146 -14.62 4.08 6.53
CA LYS A 146 -14.47 5.51 6.77
C LYS A 146 -13.32 6.03 5.93
N ASP A 147 -13.50 7.22 5.37
CA ASP A 147 -12.44 7.94 4.67
C ASP A 147 -12.04 9.17 5.49
N SER A 148 -10.78 9.22 5.93
CA SER A 148 -10.22 10.38 6.61
C SER A 148 -9.30 11.15 5.66
N PRO A 149 -9.69 12.36 5.20
CA PRO A 149 -8.89 13.13 4.26
C PRO A 149 -7.58 13.65 4.88
N THR A 150 -7.48 13.71 6.20
CA THR A 150 -6.30 14.19 6.93
C THR A 150 -5.27 13.08 7.23
N PHE A 151 -5.66 11.81 7.07
CA PHE A 151 -4.83 10.67 7.42
C PHE A 151 -3.53 10.63 6.61
N GLU A 152 -3.59 10.82 5.29
CA GLU A 152 -2.40 10.77 4.43
C GLU A 152 -1.33 11.76 4.88
N SER A 153 -1.72 13.01 5.14
CA SER A 153 -0.79 14.03 5.63
C SER A 153 -0.26 13.71 7.02
N ALA A 154 -1.13 13.25 7.93
CA ALA A 154 -0.73 12.95 9.30
C ALA A 154 0.24 11.76 9.36
N PHE A 155 -0.04 10.71 8.59
CA PHE A 155 0.80 9.52 8.50
C PHE A 155 2.15 9.82 7.83
N ALA A 156 2.16 10.60 6.73
CA ALA A 156 3.40 11.00 6.09
C ALA A 156 4.30 11.83 7.02
N SER A 157 3.72 12.75 7.80
CA SER A 157 4.45 13.50 8.83
C SER A 157 4.95 12.58 9.95
N LYS A 158 4.19 11.54 10.32
CA LYS A 158 4.62 10.56 11.32
C LYS A 158 5.83 9.77 10.85
N LEU A 159 5.80 9.28 9.60
CA LEU A 159 6.93 8.57 9.00
C LEU A 159 8.18 9.46 8.92
N GLU A 160 8.03 10.75 8.63
CA GLU A 160 9.16 11.70 8.63
C GLU A 160 9.81 11.84 10.01
N GLU A 161 9.01 11.90 11.08
CA GLU A 161 9.50 11.94 12.47
C GLU A 161 10.29 10.66 12.82
N ILE A 162 9.76 9.50 12.43
CA ILE A 162 10.39 8.19 12.66
C ILE A 162 11.70 8.08 11.89
N HIS A 163 11.70 8.45 10.60
CA HIS A 163 12.90 8.43 9.76
C HIS A 163 13.97 9.38 10.28
N SER A 164 13.56 10.52 10.84
CA SER A 164 14.48 11.50 11.46
C SER A 164 15.09 10.99 12.76
N SER A 165 14.30 10.25 13.57
CA SER A 165 14.74 9.66 14.82
C SER A 165 15.43 8.30 14.65
N LYS A 166 15.39 7.71 13.44
CA LYS A 166 15.81 6.33 13.15
C LYS A 166 15.15 5.32 14.08
N GLY A 167 13.90 5.58 14.45
CA GLY A 167 13.09 4.65 15.23
C GLY A 167 12.61 3.50 14.36
N GLY A 168 12.38 2.34 14.98
CA GLY A 168 11.65 1.25 14.33
C GLY A 168 10.17 1.60 14.27
N PHE A 169 9.53 1.31 13.14
CA PHE A 169 8.10 1.46 12.97
C PHE A 169 7.62 0.39 11.99
N GLY A 170 6.75 -0.49 12.46
CA GLY A 170 6.25 -1.62 11.68
C GLY A 170 4.76 -1.52 11.37
N ALA A 171 4.24 -2.59 10.77
CA ALA A 171 2.82 -2.78 10.51
C ALA A 171 1.93 -2.60 11.76
N SER A 172 2.36 -3.10 12.91
CA SER A 172 1.63 -2.97 14.19
C SER A 172 1.43 -1.50 14.60
N ASP A 173 2.49 -0.69 14.52
CA ASP A 173 2.42 0.74 14.85
C ASP A 173 1.60 1.52 13.83
N ALA A 174 1.72 1.17 12.54
CA ALA A 174 0.92 1.74 11.48
C ALA A 174 -0.58 1.50 11.70
N CYS A 175 -0.92 0.32 12.20
CA CYS A 175 -2.29 -0.05 12.52
C CYS A 175 -2.85 0.62 13.76
N ASP A 176 -2.05 0.74 14.82
CA ASP A 176 -2.42 1.53 15.98
C ASP A 176 -2.78 2.96 15.54
N PHE A 177 -1.93 3.58 14.73
CA PHE A 177 -2.15 4.94 14.23
C PHE A 177 -3.38 5.03 13.31
N LEU A 178 -3.60 4.05 12.44
CA LEU A 178 -4.76 3.99 11.54
C LEU A 178 -6.07 3.92 12.31
N LEU A 179 -6.16 3.00 13.28
CA LEU A 179 -7.35 2.77 14.07
C LEU A 179 -7.62 3.95 14.99
N GLU A 180 -6.60 4.47 15.68
CA GLU A 180 -6.72 5.68 16.51
C GLU A 180 -7.28 6.86 15.69
N HIS A 181 -6.74 7.11 14.49
CA HIS A 181 -7.16 8.25 13.67
C HIS A 181 -8.55 8.09 13.02
N HIS A 182 -9.03 6.86 12.77
CA HIS A 182 -10.33 6.61 12.14
C HIS A 182 -11.46 6.32 13.13
N GLU A 183 -11.15 5.95 14.37
CA GLU A 183 -12.14 5.71 15.42
C GLU A 183 -12.39 6.93 16.30
N GLU A 184 -11.39 7.80 16.52
CA GLU A 184 -11.55 9.03 17.32
C GLU A 184 -12.21 10.21 16.56
N LEU A 185 -12.38 10.10 15.24
CA LEU A 185 -13.01 11.11 14.36
C LEU A 185 -14.33 10.61 13.72
#